data_AF-A0A2N3EEI5-F1
#
_entry.id   AF-A0A2N3EEI5-F1
#
_cell.length_a   1.000
_cell.length_b   1.000
_cell.length_c   1.000
_cell.angle_alpha   90.00
_cell.angle_beta   90.00
_cell.angle_gamma   90.00
#
_symmetry.space_group_name_H-M   'P 1'
#
loop_
_entity.id
_entity.type
_entity.pdbx_description
1 polymer ?
#
loop_
_entity_poly.entity_id
_entity_poly.type
_entity_poly.pdbx_seq_one_letter_code
_entity_poly.pdbx_strand_id
1 'polypeptide(L)' 'MDLEKYTDRSRGFIQSAQGLAVRSGHQRFTPEHLLKVLLDDEEGLAAGLIRAAGGRPDHALQGVETALSKMPKVEGSG' A
#
# COMPACT_ATOMS: atom_id res chain seq x y z
N MET A 1 10.21 3.30 -14.23
CA MET A 1 10.77 3.69 -12.91
C MET A 1 12.14 3.05 -12.80
N ASP A 2 13.14 3.82 -12.37
CA ASP A 2 14.48 3.30 -12.13
C ASP A 2 14.59 2.90 -10.65
N LEU A 3 14.35 1.62 -10.36
CA LEU A 3 14.25 1.11 -8.99
C LEU A 3 15.61 1.10 -8.26
N GLU A 4 16.72 1.08 -9.00
CA GLU A 4 18.08 1.06 -8.43
C GLU A 4 18.44 2.37 -7.71
N LYS A 5 17.67 3.44 -7.93
CA LYS A 5 17.83 4.71 -7.21
C LYS A 5 17.13 4.75 -5.85
N TYR A 6 16.35 3.72 -5.51
CA TYR A 6 15.62 3.66 -4.26
C TYR A 6 16.43 2.90 -3.21
N THR A 7 16.16 3.19 -1.94
CA THR A 7 16.71 2.40 -0.84
C THR A 7 16.18 0.96 -0.90
N ASP A 8 16.92 0.01 -0.33
CA ASP A 8 16.49 -1.38 -0.22
C ASP A 8 15.11 -1.51 0.44
N ARG A 9 14.88 -0.73 1.50
CA ARG A 9 13.58 -0.70 2.20
C ARG A 9 12.46 -0.21 1.28
N SER A 10 12.68 0.89 0.55
CA SER A 10 11.69 1.39 -0.41
C SER A 10 11.39 0.39 -1.53
N ARG A 11 12.40 -0.32 -2.04
CA ARG A 11 12.21 -1.41 -3.01
C ARG A 11 11.36 -2.54 -2.42
N GLY A 12 11.61 -2.93 -1.18
CA GLY A 12 10.80 -3.92 -0.46
C GLY A 12 9.33 -3.54 -0.32
N PHE A 13 9.02 -2.27 -0.05
CA PHE A 13 7.64 -1.80 -0.02
C PHE A 13 6.94 -1.85 -1.38
N ILE A 14 7.65 -1.46 -2.44
CA ILE A 14 7.09 -1.52 -3.81
C ILE A 14 6.77 -2.97 -4.19
N GLN A 15 7.68 -3.91 -3.90
CA GLN A 15 7.45 -5.34 -4.14
C GLN A 15 6.26 -5.87 -3.33
N SER A 16 6.18 -5.53 -2.04
CA SER A 16 5.08 -5.93 -1.17
C SER A 16 3.73 -5.38 -1.66
N ALA A 17 3.71 -4.13 -2.13
CA ALA A 17 2.52 -3.48 -2.66
C ALA A 17 2.06 -4.06 -4.00
N GLN A 18 2.99 -4.46 -4.87
CA GLN A 18 2.67 -5.23 -6.08
C GLN A 18 2.06 -6.60 -5.72
N GLY A 19 2.64 -7.30 -4.74
CA GLY A 19 2.08 -8.54 -4.21
C GLY A 19 0.68 -8.37 -3.63
N LEU A 20 0.43 -7.27 -2.93
CA LEU A 20 -0.90 -6.92 -2.43
C LEU A 20 -1.91 -6.73 -3.58
N ALA A 21 -1.53 -6.03 -4.66
CA ALA A 21 -2.40 -5.84 -5.82
C ALA A 21 -2.80 -7.18 -6.47
N VAL A 22 -1.83 -8.08 -6.66
CA VAL A 22 -2.06 -9.42 -7.23
C VAL A 22 -3.00 -10.23 -6.33
N ARG A 23 -2.72 -10.33 -5.03
CA ARG A 23 -3.57 -11.10 -4.09
C ARG A 23 -4.97 -10.51 -3.92
N SER A 24 -5.13 -9.20 -4.16
CA SER A 24 -6.42 -8.52 -4.11
C SER A 24 -7.23 -8.67 -5.41
N GLY A 25 -6.67 -9.31 -6.44
CA GLY A 25 -7.30 -9.42 -7.76
C GLY A 25 -7.37 -8.10 -8.52
N HIS A 26 -6.57 -7.10 -8.14
CA HIS A 26 -6.59 -5.79 -8.79
C HIS A 26 -5.71 -5.81 -10.03
N GLN A 27 -6.32 -5.63 -11.20
CA GLN A 27 -5.60 -5.63 -12.49
C GLN A 27 -4.54 -4.51 -12.58
N ARG A 28 -4.70 -3.44 -11.80
CA ARG A 28 -3.77 -2.31 -11.78
C ARG A 28 -3.12 -2.19 -10.42
N PHE A 29 -1.80 -2.06 -10.43
CA PHE A 29 -1.04 -1.56 -9.30
C PHE A 29 -1.22 -0.04 -9.19
N THR A 30 -1.55 0.44 -7.99
CA THR A 30 -1.91 1.85 -7.75
C THR A 30 -1.31 2.35 -6.43
N PRO A 31 -1.24 3.68 -6.20
CA PRO A 31 -0.70 4.25 -4.96
C PRO A 31 -1.38 3.77 -3.68
N GLU A 32 -2.67 3.39 -3.72
CA GLU A 32 -3.41 2.85 -2.58
C GLU A 32 -2.78 1.56 -2.04
N HIS A 33 -2.24 0.72 -2.93
CA HIS A 33 -1.54 -0.50 -2.52
C HIS A 33 -0.25 -0.17 -1.76
N LEU A 34 0.49 0.83 -2.23
CA LEU A 34 1.72 1.27 -1.58
C LEU A 34 1.42 1.90 -0.22
N LEU A 35 0.39 2.74 -0.15
CA LEU A 35 -0.06 3.35 1.11
C LEU A 35 -0.49 2.30 2.13
N LYS A 36 -1.27 1.29 1.72
CA LYS A 36 -1.70 0.20 2.61
C LYS A 36 -0.50 -0.53 3.21
N VAL A 37 0.47 -0.93 2.38
CA VAL A 37 1.69 -1.60 2.87
C VAL A 37 2.53 -0.70 3.78
N LEU A 38 2.67 0.59 3.47
CA LEU A 38 3.40 1.54 4.33
C LEU A 38 2.73 1.75 5.69
N LEU A 39 1.40 1.69 5.76
CA LEU A 39 0.64 1.81 7.00
C LEU A 39 0.60 0.51 7.81
N ASP A 40 0.69 -0.64 7.14
CA ASP A 40 0.78 -1.98 7.76
C ASP A 40 2.20 -2.32 8.26
N ASP A 41 3.21 -1.52 7.91
CA ASP A 41 4.59 -1.71 8.33
C ASP A 41 4.71 -1.73 9.86
N GLU A 42 5.20 -2.84 10.43
CA GLU A 42 5.34 -3.03 11.88
C GLU A 42 6.36 -2.06 12.49
N GLU A 43 7.34 -1.62 11.71
CA GLU A 43 8.28 -0.58 12.13
C GLU A 43 7.61 0.81 12.22
N GLY A 44 6.43 0.98 11.62
CA GLY A 44 5.50 2.07 11.90
C GLY A 44 5.90 3.45 11.40
N LEU A 45 6.86 3.58 10.47
CA LEU A 45 7.37 4.88 10.01
C LEU A 45 6.26 5.80 9.48
N ALA A 46 5.43 5.31 8.55
CA ALA A 46 4.38 6.13 7.95
C ALA A 46 3.30 6.52 8.97
N ALA A 47 2.88 5.57 9.81
CA ALA A 47 1.94 5.83 10.89
C ALA A 47 2.51 6.83 11.92
N GLY A 48 3.80 6.73 12.23
CA GLY A 48 4.52 7.66 13.10
C GLY A 48 4.53 9.09 12.53
N LEU A 49 4.84 9.24 11.24
CA LEU A 49 4.83 10.54 10.56
C LEU A 49 3.44 11.17 10.54
N ILE A 50 2.38 10.38 10.28
CA ILE A 50 1.00 10.87 10.34
C ILE A 50 0.66 11.37 11.75
N ARG A 51 1.03 10.64 12.82
CA ARG A 51 0.82 11.09 14.20
C ARG A 51 1.61 12.36 14.51
N ALA A 52 2.87 12.43 14.08
CA ALA A 52 3.72 13.60 14.29
C ALA A 52 3.16 14.86 13.59
N ALA A 53 2.46 14.68 12.47
CA ALA A 53 1.75 15.74 11.77
C ALA A 53 0.36 16.08 12.39
N GLY A 54 -0.01 15.47 13.52
CA GLY A 54 -1.31 15.66 14.18
C GLY A 54 -2.46 14.86 13.56
N GLY A 55 -2.16 13.92 12.67
CA GLY A 55 -3.13 13.06 12.00
C GLY A 55 -3.44 11.77 12.76
N ARG A 56 -4.41 11.02 12.21
CA ARG A 56 -4.90 9.73 12.71
C ARG A 56 -4.57 8.61 11.73
N PRO A 57 -3.52 7.80 11.96
CA PRO A 57 -3.12 6.74 11.02
C PRO A 57 -4.17 5.65 10.84
N ASP A 58 -4.95 5.38 11.89
CA ASP A 58 -6.09 4.45 11.89
C ASP A 58 -7.15 4.88 10.88
N HIS A 59 -7.43 6.19 10.79
CA HIS A 59 -8.34 6.72 9.77
C HIS A 59 -7.75 6.59 8.35
N ALA A 60 -6.45 6.82 8.19
CA ALA A 60 -5.78 6.65 6.90
C ALA A 60 -5.82 5.18 6.46
N LEU A 61 -5.61 4.25 7.39
CA LEU A 61 -5.66 2.81 7.15
C LEU A 61 -7.06 2.37 6.73
N GLN A 62 -8.09 2.75 7.49
CA GLN A 62 -9.47 2.44 7.16
C GLN A 62 -9.89 3.04 5.80
N GLY A 63 -9.43 4.27 5.53
CA GLY A 63 -9.67 4.95 4.26
C GLY A 63 -9.06 4.21 3.07
N VAL A 64 -7.79 3.79 3.17
CA VAL A 64 -7.13 3.08 2.08
C VAL A 64 -7.71 1.67 1.88
N GLU A 65 -8.09 0.97 2.95
CA GLU A 65 -8.78 -0.32 2.84
C GLU A 65 -10.13 -0.18 2.14
N THR A 66 -10.90 0.86 2.46
CA THR A 66 -12.17 1.16 1.79
C THR A 66 -11.95 1.53 0.32
N ALA A 67 -10.87 2.23 -0.01
CA ALA A 67 -10.55 2.56 -1.39
C ALA A 67 -10.19 1.30 -2.19
N LEU A 68 -9.31 0.46 -1.64
CA LEU A 68 -8.92 -0.83 -2.22
C LEU A 68 -10.12 -1.76 -2.39
N SER A 69 -11.03 -1.85 -1.42
CA SER A 69 -12.20 -2.73 -1.50
C SER A 69 -13.18 -2.36 -2.61
N LYS A 70 -13.16 -1.11 -3.07
CA LYS A 70 -14.01 -0.60 -4.17
C LYS A 70 -13.38 -0.80 -5.55
N MET A 71 -12.11 -1.19 -5.61
CA MET A 71 -11.45 -1.41 -6.90
C MET A 71 -12.03 -2.63 -7.62
N PRO A 72 -12.12 -2.59 -8.96
CA PRO A 72 -12.52 -3.76 -9.74
C PRO A 72 -11.57 -4.94 -9.48
N LYS A 73 -12.15 -6.10 -9.19
CA LYS A 73 -11.42 -7.35 -9.00
C LYS A 73 -11.62 -8.23 -10.22
N VAL A 74 -10.54 -8.83 -10.69
CA VAL A 74 -10.58 -9.88 -11.71
C VAL A 74 -10.55 -11.20 -10.97
N GLU A 75 -11.68 -11.89 -10.96
CA GLU A 75 -11.74 -13.31 -10.65
C GLU A 75 -11.58 -14.07 -11.98
N GLY A 76 -10.78 -15.14 -11.99
CA GLY A 76 -10.21 -15.72 -13.20
C GLY A 76 -11.20 -15.93 -14.36
N SER A 77 -10.73 -15.65 -15.57
CA SER A 77 -11.30 -16.19 -16.81
C SER A 77 -10.32 -17.21 -17.37
N GLY A 78 -10.51 -18.46 -16.94
CA GLY A 78 -9.90 -19.66 -17.51
C GLY A 78 -10.93 -20.75 -17.53
#